data_AF-A0A0Q4FVW2-F1
#
_entry.id   AF-A0A0Q4FVW2-F1
#
_cell.length_a   1.000
_cell.length_b   1.000
_cell.length_c   1.000
_cell.angle_alpha   90.00
_cell.angle_beta   90.00
_cell.angle_gamma   90.00
#
_symmetry.space_group_name_H-M   'P 1'
#
loop_
_entity.id
_entity.type
_entity.pdbx_description
1 polymer ?
#
loop_
_entity_poly.entity_id
_entity_poly.type
_entity_poly.pdbx_seq_one_letter_code
_entity_poly.pdbx_strand_id
1 'polypeptide(L)'
;MLKTFNKKMSVHIGLMIWKEMKQKDISVSDIAVDLKVSKTKAQELLNTATIDILTLVRISEILNYNFFSYYETGKIFSKIELHEKNKLTEEVGRLKALLNEKNKALELQETLNKIQLSTISLLEKGQFR
;
A
#
# COMPACT_ATOMS: atom_id res chain seq x y z
N MET A 1 -1.58 19.64 38.80
CA MET A 1 -0.71 20.02 37.65
C MET A 1 -0.30 18.76 36.91
N LEU A 2 -0.97 18.46 35.80
CA LEU A 2 -0.60 17.35 34.91
C LEU A 2 0.55 17.85 34.02
N LYS A 3 1.76 17.32 34.21
CA LYS A 3 2.89 17.58 33.33
C LYS A 3 2.61 16.90 31.99
N THR A 4 2.39 17.72 30.97
CA THR A 4 2.27 17.36 29.56
C THR A 4 3.54 16.64 29.10
N PHE A 5 3.49 15.32 28.97
CA PHE A 5 4.56 14.52 28.38
C PHE A 5 4.53 14.68 26.85
N ASN A 6 5.05 15.80 26.35
CA ASN A 6 5.34 15.96 24.93
C ASN A 6 6.77 15.49 24.66
N LYS A 7 6.99 14.18 24.72
CA LYS A 7 8.27 13.55 24.34
C LYS A 7 8.25 13.40 22.83
N LYS A 8 8.98 14.26 22.11
CA LYS A 8 9.49 13.95 20.76
C LYS A 8 10.11 12.54 20.84
N MET A 9 9.40 11.50 20.41
CA MET A 9 9.98 10.17 20.33
C MET A 9 10.96 10.19 19.16
N SER A 10 12.25 10.34 19.46
CA SER A 10 13.28 9.94 18.51
C SER A 10 13.10 8.44 18.27
N VAL A 11 12.90 8.06 17.02
CA VAL A 11 12.81 6.66 16.61
C VAL A 11 14.15 5.99 16.96
N HIS A 12 14.11 4.97 17.80
CA HIS A 12 15.28 4.15 18.10
C HIS A 12 15.27 2.93 17.17
N ILE A 13 16.00 3.03 16.06
CA ILE A 13 15.87 2.08 14.95
C ILE A 13 16.26 0.65 15.34
N GLY A 14 17.31 0.47 16.15
CA GLY A 14 17.73 -0.84 16.63
C GLY A 14 16.64 -1.57 17.42
N LEU A 15 15.83 -0.84 18.21
CA LEU A 15 14.71 -1.42 18.95
C LEU A 15 13.53 -1.76 18.03
N MET A 16 13.30 -0.97 16.97
CA MET A 16 12.27 -1.28 15.98
C MET A 16 12.64 -2.56 15.20
N ILE A 17 13.91 -2.69 14.79
CA ILE A 17 14.43 -3.90 14.16
C ILE A 17 14.27 -5.10 15.09
N TRP A 18 14.69 -4.97 16.35
CA TRP A 18 14.55 -6.05 17.34
C TRP A 18 13.10 -6.49 17.52
N LYS A 19 12.16 -5.54 17.57
CA LYS A 19 10.73 -5.84 17.70
C LYS A 19 10.22 -6.63 16.50
N GLU A 20 10.60 -6.24 15.29
CA GLU A 20 10.20 -6.95 14.07
C GLU A 20 10.82 -8.36 13.99
N MET A 21 12.10 -8.51 14.38
CA MET A 21 12.75 -9.82 14.50
C MET A 21 11.96 -10.75 15.44
N LYS A 22 11.50 -10.23 16.58
CA LYS A 22 10.69 -11.01 17.54
C LYS A 22 9.33 -11.41 16.99
N GLN A 23 8.72 -10.59 16.14
CA GLN A 23 7.46 -10.94 15.48
C GLN A 23 7.62 -12.05 14.44
N LYS A 24 8.80 -12.13 13.82
CA LYS A 24 9.12 -13.10 12.75
C LYS A 24 9.89 -14.33 13.23
N ASP A 25 10.10 -14.45 14.54
CA ASP A 25 10.91 -15.49 15.18
C ASP A 25 12.34 -15.61 14.62
N ILE A 26 12.95 -14.46 14.28
CA ILE A 26 14.31 -14.38 13.77
C ILE A 26 15.27 -14.05 14.92
N SER A 27 16.35 -14.81 15.06
CA SER A 27 17.34 -14.62 16.11
C SER A 27 18.43 -13.61 15.71
N VAL A 28 19.17 -13.11 16.71
CA VAL A 28 20.35 -12.26 16.47
C VAL A 28 21.44 -13.00 15.71
N SER A 29 21.52 -14.32 15.89
CA SER A 29 22.48 -15.15 15.15
C SER A 29 22.14 -15.18 13.66
N ASP A 30 20.86 -15.28 13.31
CA ASP A 30 20.40 -15.34 11.91
C ASP A 30 20.72 -14.02 11.20
N ILE A 31 20.39 -12.89 11.83
CA ILE A 31 20.75 -11.57 11.31
C ILE A 31 22.27 -11.39 11.17
N ALA A 32 23.06 -11.89 12.13
CA ALA A 32 24.51 -11.79 12.06
C ALA A 32 25.07 -12.56 10.86
N VAL A 33 24.52 -13.74 10.56
CA VAL A 33 24.89 -14.56 9.39
C VAL A 33 24.53 -13.83 8.10
N ASP A 34 23.29 -13.33 7.98
CA ASP A 34 22.80 -12.67 6.76
C ASP A 34 23.54 -11.36 6.48
N LEU A 35 23.87 -10.60 7.53
CA LEU A 35 24.67 -9.38 7.43
C LEU A 35 26.17 -9.64 7.29
N LYS A 36 26.64 -10.88 7.44
CA LYS A 36 28.05 -11.27 7.46
C LYS A 36 28.87 -10.50 8.51
N VAL A 37 28.31 -10.35 9.71
CA VAL A 37 28.95 -9.69 10.86
C VAL A 37 29.02 -10.63 12.06
N SER A 38 29.82 -10.27 13.07
CA SER A 38 29.85 -11.04 14.31
C SER A 38 28.54 -10.89 15.08
N LYS A 39 28.17 -11.90 15.87
CA LYS A 39 26.99 -11.84 16.75
C LYS A 39 27.04 -10.64 17.71
N THR A 40 28.22 -10.32 18.23
CA THR A 40 28.43 -9.12 19.06
C THR A 40 28.12 -7.85 18.27
N LYS A 41 28.55 -7.77 17.01
CA LYS A 41 28.29 -6.59 16.17
C LYS A 41 26.82 -6.43 15.82
N ALA A 42 26.12 -7.53 15.54
CA ALA A 42 24.68 -7.53 15.36
C ALA A 42 23.96 -7.08 16.65
N GLN A 43 24.42 -7.52 17.83
CA GLN A 43 23.84 -7.09 19.10
C GLN A 43 24.09 -5.59 19.38
N GLU A 44 25.28 -5.08 19.09
CA GLU A 44 25.59 -3.65 19.17
C GLU A 44 24.65 -2.82 18.30
N LEU A 45 24.43 -3.26 17.05
CA LEU A 45 23.56 -2.60 16.09
C LEU A 45 22.11 -2.51 16.59
N LEU A 46 21.58 -3.55 17.24
CA LEU A 46 20.24 -3.50 17.81
C LEU A 46 20.13 -2.55 19.02
N ASN A 47 21.25 -2.26 19.67
CA ASN A 47 21.34 -1.33 20.79
C ASN A 47 21.57 0.13 20.35
N THR A 48 21.82 0.41 19.06
CA THR A 48 22.00 1.78 18.58
C THR A 48 20.69 2.46 18.18
N ALA A 49 20.57 3.74 18.53
CA ALA A 49 19.40 4.56 18.17
C ALA A 49 19.34 4.87 16.67
N THR A 50 20.50 4.91 16.02
CA THR A 50 20.66 5.17 14.59
C THR A 50 21.45 4.04 13.94
N ILE A 51 21.34 3.96 12.62
CA ILE A 51 22.03 2.99 11.79
C ILE A 51 22.31 3.64 10.44
N ASP A 52 23.36 3.22 9.75
CA ASP A 52 23.61 3.71 8.40
C ASP A 52 22.56 3.17 7.41
N ILE A 53 22.32 3.93 6.34
CA ILE A 53 21.25 3.64 5.37
C ILE A 53 21.46 2.29 4.69
N LEU A 54 22.70 1.94 4.32
CA LEU A 54 22.98 0.69 3.60
C LEU A 54 22.69 -0.53 4.47
N THR A 55 23.08 -0.48 5.74
CA THR A 55 22.75 -1.53 6.70
C THR A 55 21.24 -1.61 6.94
N LEU A 56 20.53 -0.47 7.02
CA LEU A 56 19.08 -0.47 7.15
C LEU A 56 18.38 -1.11 5.95
N VAL A 57 18.84 -0.81 4.73
CA VAL A 57 18.32 -1.45 3.50
C VAL A 57 18.47 -2.97 3.59
N ARG A 58 19.67 -3.46 3.91
CA ARG A 58 19.92 -4.91 4.01
C ARG A 58 19.03 -5.57 5.06
N ILE A 59 18.89 -4.95 6.23
CA ILE A 59 18.02 -5.46 7.29
C ILE A 59 16.55 -5.44 6.85
N SER A 60 16.13 -4.39 6.14
CA SER A 60 14.80 -4.30 5.53
C SER A 60 14.54 -5.42 4.54
N GLU A 61 15.52 -5.78 3.72
CA GLU A 61 15.43 -6.89 2.76
C GLU A 61 15.35 -8.24 3.48
N ILE A 62 16.24 -8.50 4.45
CA ILE A 62 16.27 -9.75 5.24
C ILE A 62 14.95 -9.95 5.98
N LEU A 63 14.46 -8.90 6.65
CA LEU A 63 13.22 -8.97 7.43
C LEU A 63 11.98 -8.77 6.56
N ASN A 64 12.12 -8.46 5.27
CA ASN A 64 11.02 -8.08 4.38
C ASN A 64 10.07 -7.07 5.06
N TYR A 65 10.64 -5.95 5.54
CA TYR A 65 9.93 -4.91 6.28
C TYR A 65 10.51 -3.53 5.97
N ASN A 66 9.64 -2.54 5.71
CA ASN A 66 10.05 -1.16 5.44
C ASN A 66 10.32 -0.38 6.74
N PHE A 67 11.56 -0.38 7.22
CA PHE A 67 11.96 0.42 8.39
C PHE A 67 12.06 1.92 8.11
N PHE A 68 12.09 2.34 6.83
CA PHE A 68 12.12 3.76 6.47
C PHE A 68 10.79 4.46 6.78
N SER A 69 9.70 3.70 6.89
CA SER A 69 8.37 4.20 7.28
C SER A 69 8.35 4.93 8.63
N TYR A 70 9.25 4.57 9.56
CA TYR A 70 9.36 5.29 10.82
C TYR A 70 9.85 6.74 10.64
N TYR A 71 10.52 7.04 9.53
CA TYR A 71 11.01 8.37 9.18
C TYR A 71 10.10 9.12 8.19
N GLU A 72 9.17 8.42 7.53
CA GLU A 72 8.14 9.00 6.65
C GLU A 72 7.18 9.94 7.40
N THR A 73 7.08 9.83 8.72
CA THR A 73 6.25 10.76 9.53
C THR A 73 6.79 12.19 9.63
N GLY A 74 7.96 12.47 9.03
CA GLY A 74 8.44 13.84 8.86
C GLY A 74 7.50 14.68 7.97
N LYS A 75 7.34 15.97 8.31
CA LYS A 75 6.46 16.94 7.60
C LYS A 75 6.65 17.02 6.06
N ILE A 76 7.74 16.47 5.53
CA ILE A 76 8.10 16.49 4.11
C ILE A 76 7.44 15.32 3.37
N PHE A 77 7.53 14.10 3.90
CA PHE A 77 7.01 12.89 3.24
C PHE A 77 5.49 12.79 3.32
N SER A 78 4.88 13.25 4.42
CA SER A 78 3.42 13.30 4.56
C SER A 78 2.71 14.17 3.52
N LYS A 79 3.40 15.15 2.93
CA LYS A 79 2.84 15.97 1.84
C LYS A 79 2.86 15.25 0.50
N ILE A 80 3.86 14.40 0.25
CA ILE A 80 4.02 13.66 -1.00
C ILE A 80 2.96 12.56 -1.08
N GLU A 81 2.83 11.75 -0.01
CA GLU A 81 1.82 10.67 0.05
C GLU A 81 0.39 11.20 -0.04
N LEU A 82 0.09 12.33 0.61
CA LEU A 82 -1.25 12.92 0.55
C LEU A 82 -1.62 13.35 -0.87
N HIS A 83 -0.68 13.94 -1.61
CA HIS A 83 -0.91 14.36 -2.99
C HIS A 83 -1.15 13.17 -3.92
N GLU A 84 -0.34 12.12 -3.81
CA GLU A 84 -0.51 10.91 -4.62
C GLU A 84 -1.82 10.18 -4.29
N LYS A 85 -2.14 10.06 -3.01
CA LYS A 85 -3.41 9.45 -2.56
C LYS A 85 -4.62 10.23 -3.07
N ASN A 86 -4.57 11.57 -3.06
CA ASN A 86 -5.64 12.39 -3.59
C ASN A 86 -5.80 12.20 -5.10
N LYS A 87 -4.70 12.20 -5.86
CA LYS A 87 -4.71 11.95 -7.30
C LYS A 87 -5.29 10.57 -7.64
N LEU A 88 -4.91 9.54 -6.89
CA LEU A 88 -5.45 8.19 -7.06
C LEU A 88 -6.94 8.13 -6.72
N THR A 89 -7.37 8.83 -5.67
CA THR A 89 -8.78 8.89 -5.26
C THR A 89 -9.63 9.58 -6.31
N GLU A 90 -9.13 10.67 -6.90
CA GLU A 90 -9.79 11.38 -8.01
C GLU A 90 -9.91 10.49 -9.25
N GLU A 91 -8.85 9.79 -9.65
CA GLU A 91 -8.90 8.91 -10.83
C GLU A 91 -9.83 7.72 -10.59
N VAL A 92 -9.86 7.13 -9.39
CA VAL A 92 -10.83 6.09 -9.03
C VAL A 92 -12.26 6.63 -9.12
N GLY A 93 -12.50 7.86 -8.65
CA GLY A 93 -13.79 8.52 -8.78
C GLY A 93 -14.21 8.69 -10.24
N ARG A 94 -13.28 9.17 -11.09
CA ARG A 94 -13.50 9.34 -12.53
C ARG A 94 -13.81 8.03 -13.23
N LEU A 95 -13.04 6.98 -12.95
CA LEU A 95 -13.23 5.66 -13.54
C LEU A 95 -14.57 5.04 -13.13
N LYS A 96 -14.98 5.20 -11.87
CA LYS A 96 -16.32 4.74 -11.42
C LYS A 96 -17.46 5.46 -12.15
N ALA A 97 -17.34 6.78 -12.34
CA ALA A 97 -18.33 7.55 -13.08
C ALA A 97 -18.43 7.09 -14.54
N LEU A 98 -17.29 6.89 -15.20
CA LEU A 98 -17.23 6.40 -16.58
C LEU A 98 -17.84 5.00 -16.71
N LEU A 99 -17.55 4.10 -15.77
CA LEU A 99 -18.07 2.74 -15.77
C LEU A 99 -19.61 2.72 -15.62
N ASN A 100 -20.14 3.58 -14.73
CA ASN A 100 -21.57 3.75 -14.57
C ASN A 100 -22.25 4.27 -15.84
N GLU A 101 -21.64 5.23 -16.53
CA GLU A 101 -22.15 5.74 -17.81
C GLU A 101 -22.15 4.66 -18.89
N LYS A 102 -21.06 3.88 -19.00
CA LYS A 102 -20.95 2.78 -19.96
C LYS A 102 -21.96 1.67 -19.69
N ASN A 103 -22.21 1.33 -18.43
CA ASN A 103 -23.22 0.34 -18.06
C ASN A 103 -24.63 0.80 -18.46
N LYS A 104 -24.99 2.07 -18.20
CA LYS A 104 -26.28 2.62 -18.64
C LYS A 104 -26.45 2.58 -20.17
N ALA A 105 -25.39 2.90 -20.90
CA ALA A 105 -25.41 2.83 -22.36
C ALA A 105 -25.61 1.39 -22.86
N LEU A 106 -24.99 0.41 -22.19
CA LEU A 106 -25.15 -1.01 -22.50
C LEU A 106 -26.61 -1.46 -22.28
N GLU A 107 -27.21 -1.13 -21.12
CA GLU A 107 -28.60 -1.48 -20.81
C GLU A 107 -29.58 -0.89 -21.84
N LEU A 108 -29.36 0.35 -22.27
CA LEU A 108 -30.16 0.97 -23.31
C LEU A 108 -30.01 0.24 -24.65
N GLN A 109 -28.78 -0.13 -25.02
CA GLN A 109 -28.50 -0.88 -26.23
C GLN A 109 -29.15 -2.27 -26.22
N GLU A 110 -29.10 -2.97 -25.09
CA GLU A 110 -29.78 -4.27 -24.92
C GLU A 110 -31.30 -4.13 -25.07
N THR A 111 -31.87 -3.07 -24.50
CA THR A 111 -33.30 -2.77 -24.62
C THR A 111 -33.69 -2.48 -26.07
N LEU A 112 -32.90 -1.66 -26.78
CA LEU A 112 -33.11 -1.38 -28.20
C LEU A 112 -33.03 -2.65 -29.05
N ASN A 113 -32.04 -3.50 -28.81
CA ASN A 113 -31.90 -4.77 -29.52
C ASN A 113 -33.14 -5.66 -29.33
N LYS A 114 -33.68 -5.75 -28.10
CA LYS A 114 -34.92 -6.50 -27.83
C LYS A 114 -36.12 -5.96 -28.61
N ILE A 115 -36.27 -4.63 -28.67
CA ILE A 115 -37.35 -3.96 -29.41
C ILE A 115 -37.19 -4.17 -30.93
N GLN A 116 -35.95 -4.11 -31.44
CA GLN A 116 -35.68 -4.38 -32.86
C GLN A 116 -36.03 -5.82 -33.22
N LEU A 117 -35.64 -6.80 -32.40
CA LEU A 117 -35.97 -8.21 -32.62
C LEU A 117 -37.49 -8.45 -32.63
N SER A 118 -38.24 -7.82 -31.71
CA SER A 118 -39.69 -7.96 -31.70
C SER A 118 -40.35 -7.32 -32.93
N THR A 119 -39.84 -6.17 -33.38
CA THR A 119 -40.31 -5.48 -34.58
C THR A 119 -40.06 -6.32 -35.83
N ILE A 120 -38.86 -6.89 -35.97
CA ILE A 120 -38.52 -7.79 -37.09
C ILE A 120 -39.48 -8.98 -37.12
N SER A 121 -39.73 -9.63 -35.98
CA SER A 121 -40.66 -10.78 -35.91
C SER A 121 -42.10 -10.41 -36.33
N LEU A 122 -42.57 -9.21 -36.00
CA LEU A 122 -43.89 -8.74 -36.42
C LEU A 122 -43.95 -8.49 -37.94
N LEU A 123 -42.90 -7.90 -38.50
CA LEU A 123 -42.79 -7.64 -39.94
C LEU A 123 -42.71 -8.94 -40.74
N GLU A 124 -41.91 -9.91 -40.28
CA GLU A 124 -41.85 -11.25 -40.89
C GLU A 124 -43.24 -11.90 -40.92
N LYS A 125 -43.97 -11.91 -39.80
CA LYS A 125 -45.33 -12.48 -39.75
C LYS A 125 -46.34 -11.74 -40.64
N GLY A 126 -46.16 -10.44 -40.85
CA GLY A 126 -47.00 -9.63 -41.74
C GLY A 126 -46.75 -9.87 -43.22
N GLN A 127 -45.54 -10.31 -43.60
CA GLN A 127 -45.16 -10.61 -44.98
C GLN A 127 -45.60 -12.02 -45.46
N PHE A 128 -46.00 -12.92 -44.54
CA PHE A 128 -46.53 -14.25 -44.85
C PHE A 128 -48.08 -14.32 -44.89
N ARG A 129 -48.77 -13.20 -45.08
CA ARG A 129 -50.23 -13.14 -45.27
C ARG A 129 -50.59 -12.73 -46.70
#